data_AF-A0A2V7HSA0-F1
#
_entry.id   AF-A0A2V7HSA0-F1
#
_cell.length_a   1.000
_cell.length_b   1.000
_cell.length_c   1.000
_cell.angle_alpha   90.00
_cell.angle_beta   90.00
_cell.angle_gamma   90.00
#
_symmetry.space_group_name_H-M   'P 1'
#
loop_
_entity.id
_entity.type
_entity.pdbx_description
1 polymer ?
#
loop_
_entity_poly.entity_id
_entity_poly.type
_entity_poly.pdbx_seq_one_letter_code
_entity_poly.pdbx_strand_id
1 'polypeptide(L)'
;MHSIWRAVTLGIVVTLAVVLGVNVTNLSAQASDPRVGTWKLNVAKSKYSPGPAPQSQTLKVEASGKGEKVTSEVVGADGKRNTSTYTANFDGKDYPLSGSLVGADKVSLKRIDARTTERTDKKDGKTVMTLKRVVSQDGKTMTVTSKGTNAEGKPVNNVVVFEKQ
;
A
#
# COMPACT_ATOMS: atom_id res chain seq x y z
N MET A 1 -70.41 12.77 -65.58
CA MET A 1 -70.65 11.61 -64.70
C MET A 1 -69.53 11.56 -63.68
N HIS A 2 -69.91 11.75 -62.40
CA HIS A 2 -69.25 11.43 -61.11
C HIS A 2 -67.74 11.72 -60.95
N SER A 3 -67.24 12.64 -60.10
CA SER A 3 -67.50 12.99 -58.68
C SER A 3 -66.37 12.49 -57.74
N ILE A 4 -65.55 13.44 -57.23
CA ILE A 4 -65.10 13.69 -55.83
C ILE A 4 -64.66 12.45 -54.98
N TRP A 5 -63.44 12.36 -54.42
CA TRP A 5 -63.04 12.91 -53.09
C TRP A 5 -61.53 12.84 -52.82
N ARG A 6 -60.98 13.90 -52.22
CA ARG A 6 -59.71 13.90 -51.48
C ARG A 6 -59.96 13.40 -50.06
N ALA A 7 -59.06 12.60 -49.50
CA ALA A 7 -58.81 12.56 -48.07
C ALA A 7 -57.34 12.22 -47.79
N VAL A 8 -56.74 13.05 -46.94
CA VAL A 8 -55.35 13.06 -46.48
C VAL A 8 -55.20 12.08 -45.33
N THR A 9 -54.02 11.45 -45.17
CA THR A 9 -53.51 11.18 -43.82
C THR A 9 -51.99 11.25 -43.79
N LEU A 10 -51.51 12.00 -42.80
CA LEU A 10 -50.12 12.37 -42.51
C LEU A 10 -49.25 11.15 -42.20
N GLY A 11 -47.98 11.26 -42.58
CA GLY A 11 -46.89 10.45 -42.03
C GLY A 11 -45.60 11.26 -42.01
N ILE A 12 -45.49 12.20 -41.06
CA ILE A 12 -44.24 12.87 -40.73
C ILE A 12 -43.34 11.83 -40.05
N VAL A 13 -42.27 11.40 -40.71
CA VAL A 13 -41.17 10.68 -40.06
C VAL A 13 -40.00 11.66 -39.93
N VAL A 14 -39.99 12.36 -38.80
CA VAL A 14 -38.79 13.04 -38.31
C VAL A 14 -37.90 11.97 -37.70
N THR A 15 -36.86 11.55 -38.42
CA THR A 15 -35.77 10.78 -37.82
C THR A 15 -34.87 11.74 -37.07
N LEU A 16 -35.14 11.86 -35.77
CA LEU A 16 -34.25 12.46 -34.79
C LEU A 16 -33.02 11.54 -34.63
N ALA A 17 -31.90 11.89 -35.25
CA ALA A 17 -30.62 11.26 -34.96
C ALA A 17 -30.14 11.75 -33.59
N VAL A 18 -30.45 10.98 -32.55
CA VAL A 18 -29.84 11.15 -31.22
C VAL A 18 -28.37 10.75 -31.35
N VAL A 19 -27.49 11.74 -31.47
CA VAL A 19 -26.07 11.54 -31.24
C VAL A 19 -25.92 11.27 -29.74
N LEU A 20 -25.81 9.99 -29.38
CA LEU A 20 -25.39 9.56 -28.06
C LEU A 20 -23.95 10.05 -27.86
N GLY A 21 -23.81 11.20 -27.21
CA GLY A 21 -22.54 11.66 -26.69
C GLY A 21 -21.98 10.60 -25.77
N VAL A 22 -20.95 9.90 -26.24
CA VAL A 22 -20.15 9.01 -25.41
C VAL A 22 -19.44 9.93 -24.43
N ASN A 23 -20.02 10.12 -23.25
CA ASN A 23 -19.30 10.64 -22.12
C ASN A 23 -18.19 9.64 -21.84
N VAL A 24 -17.00 9.88 -22.40
CA VAL A 24 -15.77 9.25 -21.92
C VAL A 24 -15.58 9.86 -20.53
N THR A 25 -16.24 9.27 -19.53
CA THR A 25 -15.83 9.44 -18.17
C THR A 25 -14.41 8.88 -18.14
N ASN A 26 -13.43 9.78 -18.14
CA ASN A 26 -12.12 9.47 -17.60
C ASN A 26 -12.34 9.14 -16.13
N LEU A 27 -12.80 7.91 -15.87
CA LEU A 27 -12.55 7.22 -14.62
C LEU A 27 -11.03 7.19 -14.53
N SER A 28 -10.45 8.20 -13.87
CA SER A 28 -9.16 8.04 -13.25
C SER A 28 -9.33 6.79 -12.38
N ALA A 29 -8.89 5.64 -12.87
CA ALA A 29 -8.59 4.52 -12.02
C ALA A 29 -7.61 5.11 -11.00
N GLN A 30 -8.11 5.46 -9.81
CA GLN A 30 -7.25 5.50 -8.66
C GLN A 30 -6.72 4.07 -8.61
N ALA A 31 -5.54 3.87 -9.19
CA ALA A 31 -4.80 2.65 -9.00
C ALA A 31 -4.78 2.48 -7.49
N SER A 32 -5.44 1.43 -7.01
CA SER A 32 -5.42 1.08 -5.60
C SER A 32 -3.95 1.08 -5.19
N ASP A 33 -3.65 1.76 -4.08
CA ASP A 33 -2.26 1.90 -3.65
C ASP A 33 -1.62 0.50 -3.62
N PRO A 34 -0.56 0.25 -4.43
CA PRO A 34 -0.09 -1.11 -4.66
C PRO A 34 0.46 -1.76 -3.38
N ARG A 35 0.71 -0.97 -2.33
CA ARG A 35 1.14 -1.42 -1.01
C ARG A 35 0.00 -2.02 -0.19
N VAL A 36 -1.26 -1.68 -0.46
CA VAL A 36 -2.42 -2.21 0.28
C VAL A 36 -2.58 -3.71 0.01
N GLY A 37 -2.84 -4.46 1.07
CA GLY A 37 -3.01 -5.91 1.04
C GLY A 37 -2.29 -6.62 2.18
N THR A 38 -2.33 -7.95 2.13
CA THR A 38 -1.60 -8.82 3.07
C THR A 38 -0.34 -9.33 2.41
N TRP A 39 0.78 -9.24 3.12
CA TRP A 39 2.10 -9.58 2.63
C TRP A 39 2.75 -10.59 3.55
N LYS A 40 3.24 -11.69 2.99
CA LYS A 40 3.91 -12.76 3.72
C LYS A 40 5.40 -12.76 3.41
N LEU A 41 6.21 -12.90 4.46
CA LEU A 41 7.66 -12.97 4.35
C LEU A 41 8.08 -14.17 3.50
N ASN A 42 8.96 -13.92 2.54
CA ASN A 42 9.76 -14.94 1.87
C ASN A 42 11.15 -14.98 2.52
N VAL A 43 11.33 -15.88 3.51
CA VAL A 43 12.59 -16.03 4.26
C VAL A 43 13.74 -16.38 3.32
N ALA A 44 13.51 -17.27 2.35
CA ALA A 44 14.54 -17.75 1.43
C ALA A 44 15.10 -16.65 0.52
N LYS A 45 14.28 -15.65 0.15
CA LYS A 45 14.72 -14.49 -0.65
C LYS A 45 15.24 -13.32 0.20
N SER A 46 15.16 -13.43 1.52
CA SER A 46 15.51 -12.35 2.45
C SER A 46 16.94 -12.51 2.99
N LYS A 47 17.55 -11.38 3.37
CA LYS A 47 18.88 -11.31 4.00
C LYS A 47 18.79 -10.50 5.28
N TYR A 48 19.28 -11.08 6.38
CA TYR A 48 19.29 -10.45 7.71
C TYR A 48 20.72 -10.32 8.22
N SER A 49 21.09 -9.13 8.67
CA SER A 49 22.40 -8.83 9.26
C SER A 49 22.23 -7.86 10.42
N PRO A 50 22.56 -8.28 11.66
CA PRO A 50 22.87 -9.65 12.06
C PRO A 50 21.66 -10.57 11.88
N GLY A 51 21.93 -11.86 11.64
CA GLY A 51 20.92 -12.92 11.78
C GLY A 51 20.73 -13.33 13.24
N PRO A 52 19.88 -14.33 13.51
CA PRO A 52 19.11 -15.12 12.54
C PRO A 52 17.87 -14.40 11.97
N ALA A 53 17.33 -14.92 10.87
CA ALA A 53 16.04 -14.48 10.32
C ALA A 53 14.87 -14.95 11.21
N PRO A 54 13.72 -14.23 11.23
CA PRO A 54 12.51 -14.73 11.88
C PRO A 54 11.98 -15.97 11.16
N GLN A 55 11.21 -16.80 11.87
CA GLN A 55 10.55 -17.97 11.28
C GLN A 55 9.46 -17.55 10.29
N SER A 56 8.72 -16.49 10.60
CA SER A 56 7.72 -15.91 9.71
C SER A 56 7.41 -14.46 10.06
N GLN A 57 6.87 -13.73 9.08
CA GLN A 57 6.30 -12.41 9.30
C GLN A 57 5.15 -12.17 8.30
N THR A 58 4.09 -11.54 8.78
CA THR A 58 2.95 -11.10 7.97
C THR A 58 2.70 -9.63 8.20
N LEU A 59 2.54 -8.86 7.11
CA LEU A 59 2.14 -7.45 7.15
C LEU A 59 0.73 -7.33 6.59
N LYS A 60 -0.18 -6.72 7.34
CA LYS A 60 -1.45 -6.21 6.81
C LYS A 60 -1.30 -4.71 6.61
N VAL A 61 -1.43 -4.25 5.36
CA VAL A 61 -1.36 -2.84 4.99
C VAL A 61 -2.74 -2.40 4.53
N GLU A 62 -3.30 -1.40 5.21
CA GLU A 62 -4.64 -0.87 4.96
C GLU A 62 -4.53 0.62 4.63
N ALA A 63 -5.32 1.10 3.66
CA ALA A 63 -5.39 2.53 3.39
C ALA A 63 -6.02 3.27 4.60
N SER A 64 -5.45 4.41 5.00
CA SER A 64 -5.99 5.22 6.08
C SER A 64 -5.72 6.71 5.81
N GLY A 65 -6.76 7.47 5.50
CA GLY A 65 -6.62 8.90 5.18
C GLY A 65 -5.62 9.17 4.05
N LYS A 66 -4.63 10.02 4.30
CA LYS A 66 -3.52 10.33 3.37
C LYS A 66 -2.30 9.43 3.62
N GLY A 67 -2.54 8.25 4.18
CA GLY A 67 -1.57 7.42 4.86
C GLY A 67 -1.90 5.95 4.77
N GLU A 68 -1.39 5.22 5.74
CA GLU A 68 -1.68 3.80 5.91
C GLU A 68 -1.81 3.43 7.38
N LYS A 69 -2.54 2.36 7.63
CA LYS A 69 -2.46 1.56 8.84
C LYS A 69 -1.71 0.28 8.53
N VAL A 70 -0.78 -0.09 9.38
CA VAL A 70 -0.05 -1.35 9.26
C VAL A 70 -0.14 -2.13 10.56
N THR A 71 -0.40 -3.42 10.42
CA THR A 71 -0.19 -4.42 11.48
C THR A 71 0.86 -5.40 11.00
N SER A 72 1.91 -5.62 11.79
CA SER A 72 2.95 -6.60 11.53
C SER A 72 2.94 -7.66 12.62
N GLU A 73 2.78 -8.91 12.22
CA GLU A 73 2.87 -10.08 13.10
C GLU A 73 4.15 -10.84 12.75
N VAL A 74 4.99 -11.12 13.74
CA VAL A 74 6.28 -11.78 13.58
C VAL A 74 6.34 -12.98 14.50
N VAL A 75 6.86 -14.09 13.99
CA VAL A 75 7.38 -15.19 14.81
C VAL A 75 8.90 -15.14 14.72
N GLY A 76 9.53 -14.77 15.84
CA GLY A 76 10.99 -14.63 15.94
C GLY A 76 11.71 -15.95 15.74
N ALA A 77 13.04 -15.90 15.61
CA ALA A 77 13.87 -17.11 15.51
C ALA A 77 13.75 -17.99 16.75
N ASP A 78 13.48 -17.39 17.90
CA ASP A 78 13.22 -18.05 19.19
C ASP A 78 11.79 -18.61 19.33
N GLY A 79 10.97 -18.50 18.28
CA GLY A 79 9.57 -18.95 18.26
C GLY A 79 8.60 -18.00 18.98
N LYS A 80 9.07 -16.90 19.59
CA LYS A 80 8.18 -15.94 20.25
C LYS A 80 7.41 -15.12 19.22
N ARG A 81 6.15 -14.86 19.54
CA ARG A 81 5.28 -14.01 18.72
C ARG A 81 5.36 -12.56 19.20
N ASN A 82 5.37 -11.63 18.24
CA ASN A 82 5.24 -10.22 18.51
C ASN A 82 4.34 -9.56 17.46
N THR A 83 3.53 -8.60 17.89
CA THR A 83 2.71 -7.78 17.01
C THR A 83 3.08 -6.32 17.19
N SER A 84 3.24 -5.61 16.07
CA SER A 84 3.41 -4.16 16.06
C SER A 84 2.38 -3.50 15.16
N THR A 85 2.00 -2.27 15.49
CA THR A 85 1.00 -1.53 14.70
C THR A 85 1.22 -0.02 14.73
N TYR A 86 0.82 0.64 13.66
CA TYR A 86 0.73 2.09 13.57
C TYR A 86 -0.33 2.52 12.54
N THR A 87 -0.78 3.76 12.65
CA THR A 87 -1.52 4.49 11.62
C THR A 87 -0.85 5.84 11.42
N ALA A 88 -0.40 6.14 10.20
CA ALA A 88 0.39 7.34 9.92
C ALA A 88 0.15 7.88 8.51
N ASN A 89 0.25 9.20 8.34
CA ASN A 89 0.22 9.85 7.02
C ASN A 89 1.61 9.91 6.38
N PHE A 90 1.67 10.04 5.05
CA PHE A 90 2.92 10.24 4.31
C PHE A 90 3.41 11.70 4.33
N ASP A 91 3.27 12.40 5.45
CA ASP A 91 3.61 13.83 5.60
C ASP A 91 4.91 14.08 6.36
N GLY A 92 5.64 13.02 6.72
CA GLY A 92 6.90 13.10 7.46
C GLY A 92 6.77 13.42 8.95
N LYS A 93 5.56 13.54 9.50
CA LYS A 93 5.35 13.76 10.94
C LYS A 93 5.47 12.47 11.74
N ASP A 94 5.71 12.62 13.05
CA ASP A 94 5.81 11.49 13.97
C ASP A 94 4.42 11.06 14.47
N TYR A 95 4.13 9.78 14.31
CA TYR A 95 2.90 9.11 14.76
C TYR A 95 3.24 8.01 15.78
N PRO A 96 2.32 7.66 16.71
CA PRO A 96 2.54 6.56 17.64
C PRO A 96 2.83 5.23 16.94
N LEU A 97 3.82 4.51 17.44
CA LEU A 97 4.15 3.13 17.07
C LEU A 97 4.08 2.25 18.31
N SER A 98 3.36 1.14 18.23
CA SER A 98 3.20 0.19 19.34
C SER A 98 3.82 -1.16 19.00
N GLY A 99 4.38 -1.84 20.01
CA GLY A 99 4.87 -3.23 19.89
C GLY A 99 6.17 -3.38 19.08
N SER A 100 6.97 -2.32 18.93
CA SER A 100 8.23 -2.37 18.19
C SER A 100 9.28 -3.24 18.89
N LEU A 101 9.85 -4.21 18.18
CA LEU A 101 10.93 -5.07 18.67
C LEU A 101 12.27 -4.33 18.87
N VAL A 102 12.43 -3.16 18.25
CA VAL A 102 13.63 -2.31 18.41
C VAL A 102 13.39 -1.17 19.41
N GLY A 103 12.29 -1.23 20.16
CA GLY A 103 11.96 -0.24 21.19
C GLY A 103 11.46 1.11 20.67
N ALA A 104 11.25 1.27 19.36
CA ALA A 104 10.71 2.50 18.80
C ALA A 104 9.27 2.78 19.25
N ASP A 105 8.98 4.04 19.59
CA ASP A 105 7.67 4.52 20.03
C ASP A 105 7.01 5.49 19.04
N LYS A 106 7.74 5.91 18.01
CA LYS A 106 7.23 6.74 16.92
C LYS A 106 7.63 6.21 15.55
N VAL A 107 6.77 6.48 14.56
CA VAL A 107 6.99 6.25 13.14
C VAL A 107 6.71 7.52 12.35
N SER A 108 7.53 7.78 11.33
CA SER A 108 7.31 8.84 10.34
C SER A 108 7.41 8.25 8.93
N LEU A 109 6.49 8.64 8.05
CA LEU A 109 6.41 8.12 6.69
C LEU A 109 6.55 9.22 5.65
N LYS A 110 7.22 8.90 4.55
CA LYS A 110 7.28 9.72 3.34
C LYS A 110 6.97 8.87 2.12
N ARG A 111 6.18 9.43 1.20
CA ARG A 111 5.94 8.85 -0.12
C ARG A 111 6.96 9.43 -1.09
N ILE A 112 7.74 8.58 -1.73
CA ILE A 112 8.71 8.99 -2.76
C ILE A 112 8.04 8.94 -4.12
N ASP A 113 7.32 7.85 -4.41
CA ASP A 113 6.53 7.66 -5.62
C ASP A 113 5.36 6.68 -5.39
N ALA A 114 4.68 6.28 -6.46
CA ALA A 114 3.54 5.37 -6.40
C ALA A 114 3.83 4.01 -5.75
N ARG A 115 5.08 3.52 -5.83
CA ARG A 115 5.53 2.20 -5.35
C ARG A 115 6.62 2.27 -4.29
N THR A 116 7.19 3.44 -4.03
CA THR A 116 8.28 3.64 -3.07
C THR A 116 7.86 4.51 -1.89
N THR A 117 8.16 4.04 -0.67
CA THR A 117 8.02 4.82 0.57
C THR A 117 9.26 4.72 1.42
N GLU A 118 9.49 5.75 2.23
CA GLU A 118 10.45 5.73 3.31
C GLU A 118 9.73 5.76 4.65
N ARG A 119 10.31 5.07 5.62
CA ARG A 119 9.86 5.01 7.00
C ARG A 119 11.04 5.30 7.93
N THR A 120 10.81 6.12 8.94
CA THR A 120 11.76 6.36 10.03
C THR A 120 11.10 5.97 11.34
N ASP A 121 11.73 5.06 12.08
CA ASP A 121 11.32 4.70 13.43
C ASP A 121 12.21 5.39 14.44
N LYS A 122 11.59 5.93 15.50
CA LYS A 122 12.27 6.68 16.55
C LYS A 122 11.93 6.15 17.93
N LYS A 123 12.87 6.32 18.86
CA LYS A 123 12.71 6.14 20.30
C LYS A 123 13.11 7.43 21.00
N ASP A 124 12.20 8.00 21.80
CA ASP A 124 12.46 9.22 22.58
C ASP A 124 12.99 10.37 21.70
N GLY A 125 12.40 10.51 20.50
CA GLY A 125 12.78 11.50 19.49
C GLY A 125 14.02 11.17 18.65
N LYS A 126 14.80 10.14 18.99
CA LYS A 126 16.01 9.73 18.27
C LYS A 126 15.71 8.64 17.24
N THR A 127 16.23 8.77 16.03
CA THR A 127 16.11 7.73 14.99
C THR A 127 16.85 6.46 15.40
N VAL A 128 16.15 5.32 15.36
CA VAL A 128 16.72 3.99 15.63
C VAL A 128 16.72 3.09 14.39
N MET A 129 15.80 3.33 13.45
CA MET A 129 15.72 2.57 12.21
C MET A 129 15.22 3.45 11.06
N THR A 130 15.75 3.22 9.88
CA THR A 130 15.27 3.77 8.61
C THR A 130 14.98 2.62 7.67
N LEU A 131 13.86 2.71 6.93
CA LEU A 131 13.44 1.68 6.00
C LEU A 131 13.02 2.30 4.68
N LYS A 132 13.40 1.66 3.57
CA LYS A 132 12.86 1.95 2.24
C LYS A 132 12.08 0.73 1.75
N ARG A 133 10.82 0.94 1.43
CA ARG A 133 9.89 -0.08 0.92
C ARG A 133 9.58 0.21 -0.54
N VAL A 134 9.76 -0.80 -1.38
CA VAL A 134 9.51 -0.76 -2.83
C VAL A 134 8.59 -1.91 -3.21
N VAL A 135 7.49 -1.61 -3.89
CA VAL A 135 6.60 -2.63 -4.47
C VAL A 135 6.94 -2.84 -5.94
N SER A 136 6.98 -4.08 -6.40
CA SER A 136 7.23 -4.45 -7.80
C SER A 136 6.14 -3.91 -8.73
N GLN A 137 6.45 -3.83 -10.03
CA GLN A 137 5.52 -3.28 -11.01
C GLN A 137 4.20 -4.05 -11.10
N ASP A 138 4.27 -5.38 -10.96
CA ASP A 138 3.13 -6.30 -10.91
C ASP A 138 2.37 -6.31 -9.58
N GLY A 139 2.85 -5.57 -8.56
CA GLY A 139 2.19 -5.45 -7.26
C GLY A 139 2.26 -6.70 -6.38
N LYS A 140 3.07 -7.72 -6.76
CA LYS A 140 3.14 -9.03 -6.08
C LYS A 140 4.29 -9.16 -5.10
N THR A 141 5.35 -8.37 -5.26
CA THR A 141 6.55 -8.41 -4.41
C THR A 141 6.75 -7.07 -3.72
N MET A 142 7.08 -7.10 -2.44
CA MET A 142 7.51 -5.93 -1.67
C MET A 142 8.90 -6.19 -1.11
N THR A 143 9.85 -5.32 -1.45
CA THR A 143 11.19 -5.34 -0.86
C THR A 143 11.32 -4.21 0.16
N VAL A 144 11.75 -4.56 1.37
CA VAL A 144 12.04 -3.62 2.44
C VAL A 144 13.52 -3.70 2.76
N THR A 145 14.22 -2.59 2.59
CA THR A 145 15.61 -2.45 3.05
C THR A 145 15.62 -1.64 4.33
N SER A 146 16.34 -2.10 5.35
CA SER A 146 16.35 -1.43 6.66
C SER A 146 17.77 -1.25 7.19
N LYS A 147 18.06 -0.06 7.72
CA LYS A 147 19.31 0.29 8.39
C LYS A 147 19.05 0.96 9.73
N GLY A 148 19.83 0.60 10.75
CA GLY A 148 19.68 1.16 12.09
C GLY A 148 20.46 0.37 13.12
N THR A 149 19.96 0.35 14.34
CA THR A 149 20.49 -0.47 15.44
C THR A 149 19.40 -1.35 16.03
N ASN A 150 19.71 -2.59 16.38
CA ASN A 150 18.78 -3.45 17.12
C ASN A 150 18.74 -3.07 18.61
N ALA A 151 17.91 -3.76 19.41
CA ALA A 151 17.78 -3.52 20.84
C ALA A 151 19.09 -3.79 21.64
N GLU A 152 20.04 -4.54 21.06
CA GLU A 152 21.35 -4.83 21.64
C GLU A 152 22.42 -3.80 21.22
N GLY A 153 22.05 -2.76 20.46
CA GLY A 153 22.97 -1.74 19.95
C GLY A 153 23.81 -2.18 18.74
N LYS A 154 23.55 -3.36 18.16
CA LYS A 154 24.28 -3.84 16.98
C LYS A 154 23.73 -3.19 15.69
N PRO A 155 24.60 -2.87 14.72
CA PRO A 155 24.17 -2.32 13.45
C PRO A 155 23.32 -3.32 12.67
N VAL A 156 22.21 -2.86 12.11
CA VAL A 156 21.29 -3.64 11.28
C VAL A 156 21.41 -3.22 9.83
N ASN A 157 21.45 -4.20 8.91
CA ASN A 157 21.33 -4.00 7.47
C ASN A 157 20.58 -5.18 6.84
N ASN A 158 19.26 -5.07 6.71
CA ASN A 158 18.43 -6.16 6.19
C ASN A 158 17.88 -5.82 4.80
N VAL A 159 17.67 -6.86 4.00
CA VAL A 159 16.89 -6.83 2.77
C VAL A 159 15.81 -7.89 2.90
N VAL A 160 14.58 -7.47 3.16
CA VAL A 160 13.45 -8.34 3.44
C VAL A 160 12.52 -8.35 2.25
N VAL A 161 12.14 -9.54 1.79
CA VAL A 161 11.25 -9.73 0.65
C VAL A 161 9.95 -10.32 1.13
N PHE A 162 8.84 -9.68 0.78
CA PHE A 162 7.49 -10.17 1.00
C PHE A 162 6.80 -10.45 -0.33
N GLU A 163 5.92 -11.43 -0.30
CA GLU A 163 5.01 -11.78 -1.39
C GLU A 163 3.57 -11.46 -0.96
N LYS A 164 2.81 -10.82 -1.84
CA LYS A 164 1.39 -10.53 -1.59
C LYS A 164 0.61 -11.86 -1.58
N GLN A 165 -0.27 -12.01 -0.60
CA GLN A 165 -1.18 -13.16 -0.49
C GLN A 165 -2.39 -13.05 -1.41
#